data_AF-A0A7V5TNQ1-F1
#
_entry.id   AF-A0A7V5TNQ1-F1
#
_cell.length_a   1.000
_cell.length_b   1.000
_cell.length_c   1.000
_cell.angle_alpha   90.00
_cell.angle_beta   90.00
_cell.angle_gamma   90.00
#
_symmetry.space_group_name_H-M   'P 1'
#
loop_
_entity.id
_entity.type
_entity.pdbx_description
1 polymer ?
#
loop_
_entity_poly.entity_id
_entity_poly.type
_entity_poly.pdbx_seq_one_letter_code
_entity_poly.pdbx_strand_id
1 'polypeptide(L)'
;RRWWDGWKSLTAGLLTFFLSGLLGFILLYRSLVPVTVAYQNLLPAFVGLFAVPWILQNILSRVALPEQHIAATVDITPWLVLRGVFAGALGGLFAAFFPVVTGGIGGFIAGHATAQRDDRLFIVSQGASKVVYYVGGFLFFFVPGLHLTRGGMAWMLSSIWSSYTPQTYYTAVAAVLLTGLLAFFLLLLLTRLTIALVARVHYRWVSLATLVVLLLIVWGMTGWGGLLICAVATGIGLIPVLWGSRRMNCMGVLLLPIALNMVGWGAPLAAFLGLVG
;
A
#
# COMPACT_ATOMS: atom_id res chain seq x y z
N ARG A 1 -13.17 -1.13 -33.17
CA ARG A 1 -11.97 -0.44 -32.62
C ARG A 1 -12.34 0.45 -31.43
N ARG A 2 -13.17 1.49 -31.58
CA ARG A 2 -13.63 2.37 -30.46
C ARG A 2 -14.20 1.66 -29.23
N TRP A 3 -14.97 0.57 -29.41
CA TRP A 3 -15.47 -0.24 -28.29
C TRP A 3 -14.35 -0.91 -27.51
N TRP A 4 -13.38 -1.53 -28.19
CA TRP A 4 -12.25 -2.19 -27.52
C TRP A 4 -11.37 -1.19 -26.76
N ASP A 5 -11.16 0.00 -27.32
CA ASP A 5 -10.37 1.06 -26.67
C ASP A 5 -10.99 1.53 -25.35
N GLY A 6 -12.33 1.57 -25.26
CA GLY A 6 -13.05 1.91 -24.03
C GLY A 6 -13.02 0.81 -22.95
N TRP A 7 -12.98 -0.46 -23.36
CA TRP A 7 -12.99 -1.61 -22.44
C TRP A 7 -11.61 -2.09 -22.03
N LYS A 8 -10.55 -1.73 -22.77
CA LYS A 8 -9.17 -2.20 -22.57
C LYS A 8 -8.66 -1.99 -21.14
N SER A 9 -8.88 -0.82 -20.55
CA SER A 9 -8.41 -0.52 -19.19
C SER A 9 -9.21 -1.29 -18.13
N LEU A 10 -10.52 -1.44 -18.35
CA LEU A 10 -11.40 -2.18 -17.44
C LEU A 10 -11.07 -3.68 -17.46
N THR A 11 -10.93 -4.29 -18.64
CA THR A 11 -10.58 -5.70 -18.78
C THR A 11 -9.20 -6.00 -18.23
N ALA A 12 -8.22 -5.13 -18.49
CA ALA A 12 -6.89 -5.24 -17.89
C ALA A 12 -6.94 -5.13 -16.36
N GLY A 13 -7.80 -4.27 -15.81
CA GLY A 13 -8.01 -4.14 -14.37
C GLY A 13 -8.62 -5.38 -13.74
N LEU A 14 -9.69 -5.91 -14.31
CA LEU A 14 -10.31 -7.16 -13.86
C LEU A 14 -9.31 -8.32 -13.93
N LEU A 15 -8.60 -8.46 -15.05
CA LEU A 15 -7.59 -9.50 -15.23
C LEU A 15 -6.46 -9.37 -14.21
N THR A 16 -5.98 -8.15 -13.93
CA THR A 16 -4.99 -7.89 -12.88
C THR A 16 -5.51 -8.30 -11.50
N PHE A 17 -6.76 -7.96 -11.18
CA PHE A 17 -7.39 -8.33 -9.91
C PHE A 17 -7.50 -9.85 -9.75
N PHE A 18 -7.97 -10.55 -10.77
CA PHE A 18 -8.09 -12.00 -10.74
C PHE A 18 -6.72 -12.70 -10.68
N LEU A 19 -5.74 -12.30 -11.50
CA LEU A 19 -4.41 -12.91 -11.51
C LEU A 19 -3.67 -12.66 -10.20
N SER A 20 -3.69 -11.42 -9.69
CA SER A 20 -3.08 -11.11 -8.40
C SER A 20 -3.78 -11.85 -7.26
N GLY A 21 -5.12 -11.95 -7.30
CA GLY A 21 -5.90 -12.71 -6.34
C GLY A 21 -5.62 -14.20 -6.36
N LEU A 22 -5.48 -14.80 -7.55
CA LEU A 22 -5.08 -16.20 -7.69
C LEU A 22 -3.67 -16.43 -7.13
N LEU A 23 -2.72 -15.55 -7.45
CA LEU A 23 -1.37 -15.60 -6.88
C LEU A 23 -1.44 -15.53 -5.34
N GLY A 24 -2.20 -14.58 -4.79
CA GLY A 24 -2.39 -14.45 -3.35
C GLY A 24 -3.00 -15.69 -2.71
N PHE A 25 -3.99 -16.30 -3.38
CA PHE A 25 -4.62 -17.52 -2.92
C PHE A 25 -3.61 -18.68 -2.86
N ILE A 26 -2.84 -18.87 -3.93
CA ILE A 26 -1.77 -19.89 -3.96
C ILE A 26 -0.75 -19.64 -2.84
N LEU A 27 -0.32 -18.40 -2.63
CA LEU A 27 0.68 -18.07 -1.60
C LEU A 27 0.18 -18.33 -0.18
N LEU A 28 -1.12 -18.16 0.09
CA LEU A 28 -1.71 -18.40 1.41
C LEU A 28 -1.87 -19.89 1.73
N TYR A 29 -2.11 -20.74 0.73
CA TYR A 29 -2.30 -22.19 0.95
C TYR A 29 -1.03 -23.02 0.67
N ARG A 30 -0.17 -22.58 -0.25
CA ARG A 30 1.00 -23.34 -0.71
C ARG A 30 2.15 -22.41 -1.13
N SER A 31 2.78 -21.78 -0.14
CA SER A 31 3.94 -20.92 -0.37
C SER A 31 5.18 -21.71 -0.82
N LEU A 32 5.92 -21.15 -1.77
CA LEU A 32 7.25 -21.65 -2.21
C LEU A 32 8.40 -21.20 -1.29
N VAL A 33 8.08 -20.41 -0.27
CA VAL A 33 9.04 -19.87 0.68
C VAL A 33 9.14 -20.82 1.89
N PRO A 34 10.34 -21.01 2.49
CA PRO A 34 10.50 -21.87 3.66
C PRO A 34 9.58 -21.50 4.82
N VAL A 35 9.08 -22.50 5.54
CA VAL A 35 8.14 -22.33 6.67
C VAL A 35 8.72 -21.42 7.77
N THR A 36 10.04 -21.43 7.95
CA THR A 36 10.76 -20.59 8.91
C THR A 36 10.61 -19.09 8.67
N VAL A 37 10.25 -18.67 7.45
CA VAL A 37 10.04 -17.25 7.09
C VAL A 37 8.64 -17.01 6.51
N ALA A 38 7.68 -17.89 6.82
CA ALA A 38 6.31 -17.82 6.30
C ALA A 38 5.58 -16.51 6.65
N TYR A 39 5.95 -15.85 7.76
CA TYR A 39 5.42 -14.52 8.12
C TYR A 39 5.78 -13.42 7.10
N GLN A 40 6.75 -13.69 6.22
CA GLN A 40 7.19 -12.79 5.14
C GLN A 40 6.73 -13.26 3.76
N ASN A 41 5.87 -14.27 3.66
CA ASN A 41 5.41 -14.86 2.38
C ASN A 41 4.89 -13.84 1.36
N LEU A 42 4.34 -12.72 1.84
CA LEU A 42 3.79 -11.67 0.98
C LEU A 42 4.82 -10.64 0.52
N LEU A 43 6.00 -10.56 1.16
CA LEU A 43 7.03 -9.58 0.81
C LEU A 43 7.44 -9.69 -0.67
N PRO A 44 7.79 -10.87 -1.22
CA PRO A 44 8.18 -10.97 -2.62
C PRO A 44 7.04 -10.62 -3.58
N ALA A 45 5.80 -10.98 -3.21
CA ALA A 45 4.61 -10.65 -4.00
C ALA A 45 4.35 -9.14 -4.00
N PHE A 46 4.47 -8.43 -2.88
CA PHE A 46 4.32 -6.98 -2.83
C PHE A 46 5.40 -6.24 -3.59
N VAL A 47 6.66 -6.69 -3.47
CA VAL A 47 7.78 -6.12 -4.23
C VAL A 47 7.52 -6.29 -5.73
N GLY A 48 7.13 -7.49 -6.17
CA GLY A 48 6.84 -7.76 -7.57
C GLY A 48 5.57 -7.08 -8.09
N LEU A 49 4.48 -7.01 -7.32
CA LEU A 49 3.22 -6.41 -7.80
C LEU A 49 3.26 -4.88 -7.88
N PHE A 50 4.08 -4.22 -7.05
CA PHE A 50 4.04 -2.77 -6.89
C PHE A 50 5.37 -2.07 -7.14
N ALA A 51 6.46 -2.55 -6.55
CA ALA A 51 7.74 -1.83 -6.57
C ALA A 51 8.49 -2.05 -7.90
N VAL A 52 8.72 -3.30 -8.29
CA VAL A 52 9.49 -3.65 -9.50
C VAL A 52 8.85 -3.09 -10.77
N PRO A 53 7.52 -3.21 -11.01
CA PRO A 53 6.88 -2.68 -12.22
C PRO A 53 7.07 -1.17 -12.36
N TRP A 54 7.00 -0.44 -11.26
CA TRP A 54 7.21 1.01 -11.26
C TRP A 54 8.67 1.37 -11.54
N ILE A 55 9.62 0.66 -10.92
CA ILE A 55 11.05 0.86 -11.15
C ILE A 55 11.41 0.56 -12.61
N LEU A 56 10.91 -0.55 -13.16
CA LEU A 56 11.10 -0.91 -14.57
C LEU A 56 10.52 0.17 -15.49
N GLN A 57 9.30 0.64 -15.21
CA GLN A 57 8.68 1.72 -15.97
C GLN A 57 9.57 2.98 -15.97
N ASN A 58 10.12 3.36 -14.82
CA ASN A 58 11.00 4.53 -14.70
C ASN A 58 12.30 4.38 -15.49
N ILE A 59 12.90 3.19 -15.47
CA ILE A 59 14.13 2.89 -16.23
C ILE A 59 13.86 2.98 -17.74
N LEU A 60 12.71 2.47 -18.19
CA LEU A 60 12.29 2.41 -19.59
C LEU A 60 11.82 3.76 -20.14
N SER A 61 11.05 4.54 -19.36
CA SER A 61 10.35 5.74 -19.83
C SER A 61 11.24 6.95 -20.09
N ARG A 62 12.48 6.96 -19.59
CA ARG A 62 13.49 8.03 -19.82
C ARG A 62 12.97 9.45 -19.52
N VAL A 63 11.99 9.60 -18.63
CA VAL A 63 11.40 10.91 -18.33
C VAL A 63 12.46 11.79 -17.64
N ALA A 64 12.71 12.97 -18.22
CA ALA A 64 13.50 14.00 -17.57
C ALA A 64 12.65 14.65 -16.47
N LEU A 65 13.17 14.68 -15.25
CA LEU A 65 12.50 15.35 -14.14
C LEU A 65 12.59 16.87 -14.33
N PRO A 66 11.47 17.60 -14.25
CA PRO A 66 11.50 19.05 -14.30
C PRO A 66 12.15 19.62 -13.04
N GLU A 67 12.73 20.81 -13.16
CA GLU A 67 13.32 21.53 -12.03
C GLU A 67 12.28 21.79 -10.94
N GLN A 68 12.64 21.45 -9.70
CA GLN A 68 11.78 21.62 -8.54
C GLN A 68 12.02 22.99 -7.91
N HIS A 69 10.96 23.69 -7.53
CA HIS A 69 11.03 24.98 -6.86
C HIS A 69 10.31 24.93 -5.50
N ILE A 70 10.82 25.70 -4.53
CA ILE A 70 10.16 25.84 -3.23
C ILE A 70 9.04 26.88 -3.41
N ALA A 71 7.79 26.42 -3.40
CA ALA A 71 6.64 27.30 -3.42
C ALA A 71 6.41 27.93 -2.04
N ALA A 72 6.12 29.23 -2.01
CA ALA A 72 5.77 29.95 -0.77
C ALA A 72 4.29 29.77 -0.38
N THR A 73 3.44 29.44 -1.35
CA THR A 73 2.00 29.27 -1.18
C THR A 73 1.55 27.91 -1.70
N VAL A 74 0.44 27.43 -1.16
CA VAL A 74 -0.22 26.22 -1.65
C VAL A 74 -1.41 26.67 -2.49
N ASP A 75 -1.46 26.23 -3.74
CA ASP A 75 -2.56 26.53 -4.65
C ASP A 75 -3.77 25.64 -4.30
N ILE A 76 -4.48 25.96 -3.21
CA ILE A 76 -5.68 25.25 -2.77
C ILE A 76 -6.59 26.18 -1.96
N THR A 77 -7.91 26.06 -2.15
CA THR A 77 -8.88 26.83 -1.37
C THR A 77 -9.21 26.13 -0.04
N PRO A 78 -9.56 26.87 1.03
CA PRO A 78 -9.95 26.26 2.31
C PRO A 78 -11.11 25.27 2.19
N TRP A 79 -12.04 25.53 1.26
CA TRP A 79 -13.16 24.63 0.99
C TRP A 79 -12.71 23.28 0.41
N LEU A 80 -11.73 23.28 -0.50
CA LEU A 80 -11.14 22.05 -1.03
C LEU A 80 -10.39 21.30 0.08
N VAL A 81 -9.69 22.00 0.97
CA VAL A 81 -9.05 21.36 2.13
C VAL A 81 -10.09 20.66 3.00
N LEU A 82 -11.18 21.35 3.36
CA LEU A 82 -12.22 20.77 4.20
C LEU A 82 -12.87 19.53 3.56
N ARG A 83 -13.24 19.62 2.27
CA ARG A 83 -13.80 18.48 1.52
C ARG A 83 -12.83 17.30 1.45
N GLY A 84 -11.55 17.59 1.21
CA GLY A 84 -10.50 16.57 1.13
C GLY A 84 -10.30 15.89 2.48
N VAL A 85 -10.19 16.67 3.56
CA VAL A 85 -10.06 16.17 4.93
C VAL A 85 -11.27 15.32 5.31
N PHE A 86 -12.48 15.78 5.01
CA PHE A 86 -13.71 15.03 5.30
C PHE A 86 -13.77 13.69 4.55
N ALA A 87 -13.55 13.70 3.23
CA ALA A 87 -13.52 12.48 2.43
C ALA A 87 -12.40 11.52 2.90
N GLY A 88 -11.22 12.07 3.18
CA GLY A 88 -10.08 11.32 3.69
C GLY A 88 -10.36 10.69 5.05
N ALA A 89 -10.95 11.44 5.98
CA ALA A 89 -11.32 10.97 7.30
C ALA A 89 -12.35 9.83 7.24
N LEU A 90 -13.39 9.95 6.40
CA LEU A 90 -14.34 8.86 6.16
C LEU A 90 -13.64 7.61 5.62
N GLY A 91 -12.76 7.76 4.63
CA GLY A 91 -12.00 6.66 4.07
C GLY A 91 -11.03 6.01 5.07
N GLY A 92 -10.39 6.84 5.90
CA GLY A 92 -9.46 6.39 6.94
C GLY A 92 -10.17 5.66 8.08
N LEU A 93 -11.32 6.16 8.52
CA LEU A 93 -12.17 5.50 9.50
C LEU A 93 -12.68 4.16 8.95
N PHE A 94 -13.19 4.14 7.73
CA PHE A 94 -13.59 2.91 7.07
C PHE A 94 -12.44 1.88 7.01
N ALA A 95 -11.24 2.32 6.61
CA ALA A 95 -10.04 1.48 6.63
C ALA A 95 -9.64 0.99 8.03
N ALA A 96 -9.84 1.80 9.06
CA ALA A 96 -9.51 1.41 10.43
C ALA A 96 -10.42 0.28 10.95
N PHE A 97 -11.69 0.21 10.53
CA PHE A 97 -12.62 -0.82 11.00
C PHE A 97 -12.67 -2.07 10.11
N PHE A 98 -12.48 -1.94 8.80
CA PHE A 98 -12.58 -3.07 7.88
C PHE A 98 -11.22 -3.78 7.70
N PRO A 99 -11.15 -5.12 7.81
CA PRO A 99 -9.90 -5.84 7.59
C PRO A 99 -9.41 -5.64 6.15
N VAL A 100 -8.09 -5.67 5.94
CA VAL A 100 -7.41 -5.57 4.62
C VAL A 100 -7.52 -4.20 3.93
N VAL A 101 -8.54 -3.41 4.25
CA VAL A 101 -8.69 -2.05 3.73
C VAL A 101 -7.67 -1.14 4.41
N THR A 102 -6.63 -0.76 3.69
CA THR A 102 -5.66 0.23 4.17
C THR A 102 -6.16 1.65 3.93
N GLY A 103 -5.57 2.65 4.59
CA GLY A 103 -5.94 4.06 4.36
C GLY A 103 -5.85 4.50 2.88
N GLY A 104 -4.98 3.88 2.07
CA GLY A 104 -4.94 4.16 0.63
C GLY A 104 -6.19 3.69 -0.11
N ILE A 105 -6.65 2.46 0.16
CA ILE A 105 -7.87 1.87 -0.43
C ILE A 105 -9.10 2.59 0.12
N GLY A 106 -9.17 2.79 1.43
CA GLY A 106 -10.28 3.50 2.08
C GLY A 106 -10.44 4.93 1.58
N GLY A 107 -9.36 5.70 1.51
CA GLY A 107 -9.37 7.06 0.94
C GLY A 107 -9.78 7.09 -0.54
N PHE A 108 -9.46 6.04 -1.30
CA PHE A 108 -9.86 5.93 -2.70
C PHE A 108 -11.36 5.61 -2.86
N ILE A 109 -11.89 4.69 -2.05
CA ILE A 109 -13.32 4.37 -2.00
C ILE A 109 -14.10 5.62 -1.58
N ALA A 110 -13.66 6.30 -0.52
CA ALA A 110 -14.25 7.55 -0.08
C ALA A 110 -14.14 8.64 -1.15
N GLY A 111 -13.04 8.68 -1.91
CA GLY A 111 -12.89 9.58 -3.04
C GLY A 111 -13.93 9.35 -4.15
N HIS A 112 -14.27 8.09 -4.43
CA HIS A 112 -15.36 7.76 -5.36
C HIS A 112 -16.73 8.11 -4.76
N ALA A 113 -16.97 7.74 -3.51
CA ALA A 113 -18.24 8.00 -2.82
C ALA A 113 -18.54 9.50 -2.68
N THR A 114 -17.51 10.33 -2.54
CA THR A 114 -17.61 11.79 -2.41
C THR A 114 -17.33 12.54 -3.72
N ALA A 115 -17.29 11.82 -4.85
CA ALA A 115 -17.10 12.35 -6.20
C ALA A 115 -15.93 13.34 -6.33
N GLN A 116 -14.77 12.98 -5.78
CA GLN A 116 -13.54 13.79 -5.87
C GLN A 116 -12.99 13.72 -7.31
N ARG A 117 -12.86 14.86 -7.98
CA ARG A 117 -12.32 14.96 -9.36
C ARG A 117 -11.05 15.80 -9.47
N ASP A 118 -10.71 16.52 -8.41
CA ASP A 118 -9.55 17.41 -8.37
C ASP A 118 -8.35 16.69 -7.74
N ASP A 119 -7.18 16.77 -8.38
CA ASP A 119 -5.96 16.10 -7.94
C ASP A 119 -5.46 16.62 -6.59
N ARG A 120 -5.60 17.94 -6.33
CA ARG A 120 -5.19 18.58 -5.07
C ARG A 120 -6.04 18.06 -3.93
N LEU A 121 -7.34 17.99 -4.18
CA LEU A 121 -8.34 17.44 -3.29
C LEU A 121 -8.06 15.96 -2.98
N PHE A 122 -7.69 15.17 -4.00
CA PHE A 122 -7.29 13.77 -3.85
C PHE A 122 -6.04 13.62 -2.97
N ILE A 123 -5.02 14.47 -3.17
CA ILE A 123 -3.78 14.46 -2.36
C ILE A 123 -4.10 14.75 -0.88
N VAL A 124 -4.90 15.78 -0.59
CA VAL A 124 -5.32 16.12 0.78
C VAL A 124 -6.09 14.96 1.41
N SER A 125 -7.04 14.38 0.67
CA SER A 125 -7.84 13.23 1.14
C SER A 125 -6.98 12.01 1.46
N GLN A 126 -6.01 11.67 0.61
CA GLN A 126 -5.08 10.57 0.85
C GLN A 126 -4.19 10.83 2.08
N GLY A 127 -3.76 12.08 2.31
CA GLY A 127 -3.04 12.47 3.51
C GLY A 127 -3.87 12.27 4.77
N ALA A 128 -5.07 12.87 4.82
CA ALA A 128 -5.99 12.76 5.94
C ALA A 128 -6.38 11.30 6.22
N SER A 129 -6.67 10.51 5.18
CA SER A 129 -7.01 9.09 5.32
C SER A 129 -5.90 8.26 5.94
N LYS A 130 -4.64 8.49 5.54
CA LYS A 130 -3.48 7.80 6.12
C LYS A 130 -3.23 8.20 7.57
N VAL A 131 -3.39 9.47 7.92
CA VAL A 131 -3.29 9.92 9.31
C VAL A 131 -4.35 9.21 10.16
N VAL A 132 -5.61 9.27 9.76
CA VAL A 132 -6.71 8.62 10.50
C VAL A 132 -6.50 7.11 10.59
N TYR A 133 -6.06 6.45 9.52
CA TYR A 133 -5.81 5.00 9.52
C TYR A 133 -4.61 4.61 10.39
N TYR A 134 -3.43 5.23 10.18
CA TYR A 134 -2.21 4.82 10.88
C TYR A 134 -2.18 5.32 12.32
N VAL A 135 -2.54 6.58 12.57
CA VAL A 135 -2.58 7.14 13.93
C VAL A 135 -3.79 6.59 14.68
N GLY A 136 -4.99 6.67 14.10
CA GLY A 136 -6.20 6.19 14.75
C GLY A 136 -6.17 4.68 14.97
N GLY A 137 -5.78 3.89 13.96
CA GLY A 137 -5.63 2.45 14.08
C GLY A 137 -4.59 2.03 15.12
N PHE A 138 -3.48 2.78 15.22
CA PHE A 138 -2.49 2.57 16.28
C PHE A 138 -3.05 2.91 17.65
N LEU A 139 -3.73 4.05 17.81
CA LEU A 139 -4.30 4.45 19.10
C LEU A 139 -5.44 3.53 19.55
N PHE A 140 -6.23 2.95 18.63
CA PHE A 140 -7.26 1.95 18.98
C PHE A 140 -6.70 0.69 19.63
N PHE A 141 -5.47 0.31 19.32
CA PHE A 141 -4.79 -0.79 20.00
C PHE A 141 -4.50 -0.47 21.48
N PHE A 142 -4.36 0.81 21.83
CA PHE A 142 -4.08 1.25 23.20
C PHE A 142 -5.32 1.52 24.04
N VAL A 143 -6.49 1.62 23.42
CA VAL A 143 -7.76 1.86 24.14
C VAL A 143 -8.04 0.67 25.07
N PRO A 144 -8.15 0.90 26.39
CA PRO A 144 -8.39 -0.17 27.35
C PRO A 144 -9.66 -0.96 27.01
N GLY A 145 -9.54 -2.28 26.90
CA GLY A 145 -10.65 -3.19 26.62
C GLY A 145 -11.00 -3.38 25.13
N LEU A 146 -10.51 -2.53 24.21
CA LEU A 146 -10.80 -2.66 22.78
C LEU A 146 -9.79 -3.57 22.05
N HIS A 147 -8.48 -3.39 22.29
CA HIS A 147 -7.37 -4.17 21.72
C HIS A 147 -7.42 -4.37 20.19
N LEU A 148 -7.98 -3.41 19.46
CA LEU A 148 -8.21 -3.55 18.03
C LEU A 148 -6.90 -3.29 17.27
N THR A 149 -6.27 -4.36 16.77
CA THR A 149 -4.99 -4.30 16.07
C THR A 149 -5.17 -3.94 14.59
N ARG A 150 -4.80 -2.70 14.23
CA ARG A 150 -4.95 -2.20 12.85
C ARG A 150 -3.68 -1.56 12.32
N GLY A 151 -3.35 -1.90 11.08
CA GLY A 151 -2.11 -1.51 10.44
C GLY A 151 -0.90 -2.31 10.94
N GLY A 152 0.20 -2.24 10.18
CA GLY A 152 1.38 -3.05 10.44
C GLY A 152 2.03 -2.76 11.79
N MET A 153 2.06 -1.50 12.23
CA MET A 153 2.70 -1.11 13.49
C MET A 153 1.98 -1.67 14.72
N ALA A 154 0.64 -1.56 14.78
CA ALA A 154 -0.12 -2.14 15.88
C ALA A 154 -0.01 -3.67 15.91
N TRP A 155 0.02 -4.31 14.72
CA TRP A 155 0.19 -5.75 14.61
C TRP A 155 1.56 -6.21 15.15
N MET A 156 2.64 -5.50 14.78
CA MET A 156 3.98 -5.76 15.30
C MET A 156 4.05 -5.60 16.83
N LEU A 157 3.50 -4.51 17.37
CA LEU A 157 3.51 -4.30 18.83
C LEU A 157 2.63 -5.29 19.58
N SER A 158 1.51 -5.72 19.01
CA SER A 158 0.59 -6.65 19.67
C SER A 158 1.22 -8.02 19.99
N SER A 159 2.31 -8.37 19.31
CA SER A 159 3.07 -9.60 19.59
C SER A 159 3.94 -9.52 20.84
N ILE A 160 4.31 -8.32 21.27
CA ILE A 160 5.26 -8.09 22.38
C ILE A 160 4.64 -7.32 23.54
N TRP A 161 3.51 -6.65 23.33
CA TRP A 161 2.91 -5.78 24.32
C TRP A 161 1.38 -5.75 24.22
N SER A 162 0.72 -5.45 25.33
CA SER A 162 -0.72 -5.22 25.40
C SER A 162 -1.01 -4.13 26.43
N SER A 163 -1.98 -3.27 26.12
CA SER A 163 -2.34 -2.10 26.92
C SER A 163 -3.63 -2.36 27.70
N TYR A 164 -3.56 -2.35 29.03
CA TYR A 164 -4.73 -2.58 29.89
C TYR A 164 -5.16 -1.34 30.69
N THR A 165 -4.36 -0.27 30.69
CA THR A 165 -4.58 0.87 31.59
C THR A 165 -4.82 2.17 30.80
N PRO A 166 -5.67 3.10 31.29
CA PRO A 166 -5.83 4.40 30.65
C PRO A 166 -4.52 5.21 30.56
N GLN A 167 -3.59 4.98 31.49
CA GLN A 167 -2.29 5.66 31.51
C GLN A 167 -1.46 5.34 30.27
N THR A 168 -1.43 4.08 29.84
CA THR A 168 -0.69 3.67 28.62
C THR A 168 -1.31 4.24 27.35
N TYR A 169 -2.63 4.50 27.35
CA TYR A 169 -3.28 5.22 26.26
C TYR A 169 -2.81 6.68 26.19
N TYR A 170 -2.80 7.40 27.30
CA TYR A 170 -2.34 8.79 27.31
C TYR A 170 -0.85 8.93 26.96
N THR A 171 0.00 7.99 27.39
CA THR A 171 1.41 7.99 26.97
C THR A 171 1.56 7.71 25.48
N ALA A 172 0.76 6.81 24.90
CA ALA A 172 0.74 6.58 23.45
C ALA A 172 0.30 7.83 22.68
N VAL A 173 -0.73 8.54 23.14
CA VAL A 173 -1.18 9.81 22.56
C VAL A 173 -0.05 10.84 22.60
N ALA A 174 0.61 11.02 23.75
CA ALA A 174 1.73 11.94 23.89
C ALA A 174 2.91 11.58 22.97
N ALA A 175 3.25 10.29 22.88
CA ALA A 175 4.30 9.80 22.01
C ALA A 175 3.98 10.04 20.53
N VAL A 176 2.74 9.79 20.09
CA VAL A 176 2.31 10.03 18.70
C VAL A 176 2.35 11.52 18.36
N LEU A 177 1.90 12.40 19.27
CA LEU A 177 1.96 13.84 19.04
C LEU A 177 3.40 14.34 18.91
N LEU A 178 4.28 13.91 19.82
CA LEU A 178 5.69 14.30 19.82
C LEU A 178 6.41 13.77 18.57
N THR A 179 6.25 12.49 18.25
CA THR A 179 6.86 11.90 17.05
C THR A 179 6.27 12.44 15.76
N GLY A 180 4.97 12.77 15.73
CA GLY A 180 4.32 13.44 14.60
C GLY A 180 4.89 14.84 14.34
N LEU A 181 5.12 15.62 15.40
CA LEU A 181 5.77 16.93 15.31
C LEU A 181 7.21 16.80 14.77
N LEU A 182 7.99 15.86 15.31
CA LEU A 182 9.35 15.60 14.84
C LEU A 182 9.36 15.12 13.37
N ALA A 183 8.45 14.23 13.00
CA ALA A 183 8.31 13.72 11.64
C ALA A 183 7.96 14.83 10.64
N PHE A 184 7.15 15.82 11.04
CA PHE A 184 6.82 16.97 10.19
C PHE A 184 8.07 17.80 9.86
N PHE A 185 8.88 18.16 10.86
CA PHE A 185 10.12 18.89 10.61
C PHE A 185 11.15 18.07 9.83
N LEU A 186 11.25 16.77 10.14
CA LEU A 186 12.13 15.86 9.42
C LEU A 186 11.73 15.72 7.94
N LEU A 187 10.42 15.69 7.64
CA LEU A 187 9.90 15.66 6.28
C LEU A 187 10.34 16.88 5.48
N LEU A 188 10.29 18.09 6.07
CA LEU A 188 10.74 19.32 5.41
C LEU A 188 12.24 19.27 5.08
N LEU A 189 13.06 18.78 6.02
CA LEU A 189 14.51 18.60 5.81
C LEU A 189 14.78 17.57 4.70
N LEU A 190 14.18 16.38 4.81
CA LEU A 190 14.36 15.29 3.83
C LEU A 190 13.87 15.68 2.43
N THR A 191 12.82 16.49 2.32
CA THR A 191 12.34 17.00 1.03
C THR A 191 13.40 17.86 0.35
N ARG A 192 14.02 18.80 1.07
CA ARG A 192 15.10 19.66 0.54
C ARG A 192 16.31 18.82 0.12
N LEU A 193 16.71 17.86 0.94
CA LEU A 193 17.80 16.93 0.62
C LEU A 193 17.50 16.10 -0.63
N THR A 194 16.28 15.59 -0.75
CA THR A 194 15.86 14.79 -1.91
C THR A 194 15.85 15.62 -3.18
N ILE A 195 15.34 16.86 -3.14
CA ILE A 195 15.39 17.79 -4.28
C ILE A 195 16.84 18.02 -4.73
N ALA A 196 17.75 18.31 -3.78
CA ALA A 196 19.16 18.54 -4.08
C ALA A 196 19.86 17.29 -4.66
N LEU A 197 19.51 16.10 -4.18
CA LEU A 197 20.07 14.83 -4.65
C LEU A 197 19.56 14.46 -6.04
N VAL A 198 18.26 14.62 -6.30
CA VAL A 198 17.65 14.35 -7.60
C VAL A 198 18.16 15.30 -8.69
N ALA A 199 18.54 16.53 -8.33
CA ALA A 199 19.18 17.47 -9.26
C ALA A 199 20.59 17.02 -9.69
N ARG A 200 21.29 16.22 -8.88
CA ARG A 200 22.68 15.79 -9.13
C ARG A 200 22.82 14.38 -9.68
N VAL A 201 21.87 13.50 -9.37
CA VAL A 201 21.93 12.08 -9.74
C VAL A 201 20.86 11.78 -10.77
N HIS A 202 21.26 11.19 -11.91
CA HIS A 202 20.27 10.71 -12.87
C HIS A 202 19.36 9.66 -12.22
N TYR A 203 18.05 9.91 -12.30
CA TYR A 203 17.00 9.09 -11.70
C TYR A 203 17.04 7.60 -12.06
N ARG A 204 17.65 7.28 -13.21
CA ARG A 204 17.86 5.90 -13.66
C ARG A 204 18.80 5.11 -12.77
N TRP A 205 19.89 5.73 -12.29
CA TRP A 205 20.82 5.07 -11.38
C TRP A 205 20.19 4.84 -10.01
N VAL A 206 19.39 5.80 -9.53
CA VAL A 206 18.61 5.64 -8.30
C VAL A 206 17.63 4.47 -8.41
N SER A 207 16.90 4.42 -9.54
CA SER A 207 15.94 3.35 -9.84
C SER A 207 16.62 1.98 -9.92
N LEU A 208 17.76 1.88 -10.62
CA LEU A 208 18.53 0.63 -10.75
C LEU A 208 19.12 0.17 -9.41
N ALA A 209 19.68 1.10 -8.62
CA ALA A 209 20.17 0.79 -7.27
C ALA A 209 19.04 0.28 -6.37
N THR A 210 17.86 0.93 -6.43
CA THR A 210 16.69 0.49 -5.66
C THR A 210 16.22 -0.89 -6.11
N LEU A 211 16.23 -1.18 -7.41
CA LEU A 211 15.90 -2.52 -7.93
C LEU A 211 16.83 -3.59 -7.36
N VAL A 212 18.14 -3.36 -7.43
CA VAL A 212 19.16 -4.29 -6.93
C VAL A 212 18.97 -4.51 -5.44
N VAL A 213 18.82 -3.45 -4.65
CA VAL A 213 18.59 -3.55 -3.20
C VAL A 213 17.32 -4.34 -2.89
N LEU A 214 16.21 -4.09 -3.58
CA LEU A 214 14.97 -4.84 -3.37
C LEU A 214 15.12 -6.32 -3.71
N LEU A 215 15.79 -6.66 -4.82
CA LEU A 215 16.03 -8.05 -5.19
C LEU A 215 16.96 -8.76 -4.21
N LEU A 216 17.98 -8.08 -3.69
CA LEU A 216 18.86 -8.61 -2.65
C LEU A 216 18.10 -8.85 -1.34
N ILE A 217 17.20 -7.94 -0.94
CA ILE A 217 16.34 -8.11 0.23
C ILE A 217 15.42 -9.31 0.04
N VAL A 218 14.74 -9.43 -1.10
CA VAL A 218 13.87 -10.58 -1.42
C VAL A 218 14.67 -11.87 -1.36
N TRP A 219 15.83 -11.92 -2.03
CA TRP A 219 16.67 -13.10 -2.06
C TRP A 219 17.20 -13.47 -0.66
N GLY A 220 17.69 -12.50 0.12
CA GLY A 220 18.22 -12.74 1.46
C GLY A 220 17.16 -13.20 2.45
N MET A 221 15.93 -12.71 2.33
CA MET A 221 14.85 -13.02 3.26
C MET A 221 14.07 -14.29 2.89
N THR A 222 13.89 -14.55 1.59
CA THR A 222 12.97 -15.61 1.09
C THR A 222 13.61 -16.59 0.11
N GLY A 223 14.90 -16.40 -0.21
CA GLY A 223 15.67 -17.26 -1.10
C GLY A 223 15.19 -17.22 -2.56
N TRP A 224 15.49 -18.29 -3.28
CA TRP A 224 15.12 -18.45 -4.69
C TRP A 224 13.60 -18.53 -4.91
N GLY A 225 12.86 -19.15 -3.99
CA GLY A 225 11.40 -19.24 -4.06
C GLY A 225 10.75 -17.86 -4.07
N GLY A 226 11.26 -16.93 -3.25
CA GLY A 226 10.79 -15.54 -3.28
C GLY A 226 11.10 -14.80 -4.56
N LEU A 227 12.29 -14.99 -5.16
CA LEU A 227 12.61 -14.39 -6.45
C LEU A 227 11.66 -14.86 -7.57
N LEU A 228 11.29 -16.15 -7.58
CA LEU A 228 10.31 -16.68 -8.52
C LEU A 228 8.93 -16.05 -8.32
N ILE A 229 8.47 -15.95 -7.06
CA ILE A 229 7.21 -15.27 -6.73
C ILE A 229 7.26 -13.81 -7.20
N CYS A 230 8.36 -13.11 -6.93
CA CYS A 230 8.57 -11.73 -7.33
C CYS A 230 8.54 -11.57 -8.86
N ALA A 231 9.13 -12.49 -9.61
CA ALA A 231 9.10 -12.48 -11.07
C ALA A 231 7.67 -12.63 -11.63
N VAL A 232 6.89 -13.59 -11.12
CA VAL A 232 5.48 -13.78 -11.51
C VAL A 232 4.64 -12.55 -11.13
N ALA A 233 4.81 -12.07 -9.90
CA ALA A 233 4.17 -10.86 -9.40
C ALA A 233 4.50 -9.62 -10.25
N THR A 234 5.75 -9.50 -10.73
CA THR A 234 6.17 -8.42 -11.63
C THR A 234 5.44 -8.48 -12.97
N GLY A 235 5.29 -9.67 -13.55
CA GLY A 235 4.49 -9.86 -14.77
C GLY A 235 3.06 -9.36 -14.60
N ILE A 236 2.41 -9.70 -13.48
CA ILE A 236 1.05 -9.25 -13.16
C ILE A 236 1.01 -7.73 -12.90
N GLY A 237 1.96 -7.21 -12.13
CA GLY A 237 2.03 -5.80 -11.75
C GLY A 237 2.34 -4.84 -12.90
N LEU A 238 2.93 -5.34 -14.00
CA LEU A 238 3.14 -4.58 -15.23
C LEU A 238 1.85 -4.37 -16.05
N ILE A 239 0.85 -5.25 -15.92
CA ILE A 239 -0.43 -5.16 -16.64
C ILE A 239 -1.15 -3.81 -16.39
N PRO A 240 -1.40 -3.36 -15.16
CA PRO A 240 -2.07 -2.08 -14.94
C PRO A 240 -1.24 -0.91 -15.49
N VAL A 241 0.09 -1.00 -15.41
CA VAL A 241 1.01 0.03 -15.88
C VAL A 241 0.98 0.19 -17.40
N LEU A 242 0.99 -0.91 -18.14
CA LEU A 242 1.06 -0.92 -19.61
C LEU A 242 -0.30 -0.67 -20.28
N TRP A 243 -1.41 -1.06 -19.63
CA TRP A 243 -2.76 -0.91 -20.17
C TRP A 243 -3.55 0.27 -19.58
N GLY A 244 -2.92 1.12 -18.76
CA GLY A 244 -3.57 2.30 -18.17
C GLY A 244 -4.67 1.96 -17.17
N SER A 245 -4.56 0.80 -16.53
CA SER A 245 -5.46 0.35 -15.47
C SER A 245 -4.93 0.79 -14.09
N ARG A 246 -5.82 0.78 -13.10
CA ARG A 246 -5.49 1.21 -11.73
C ARG A 246 -4.63 0.15 -11.05
N ARG A 247 -3.46 0.54 -10.53
CA ARG A 247 -2.56 -0.35 -9.75
C ARG A 247 -3.22 -0.93 -8.50
N MET A 248 -4.25 -0.27 -7.98
CA MET A 248 -5.04 -0.78 -6.85
C MET A 248 -5.65 -2.16 -7.15
N ASN A 249 -5.84 -2.52 -8.42
CA ASN A 249 -6.30 -3.85 -8.81
C ASN A 249 -5.32 -4.97 -8.39
N CYS A 250 -4.02 -4.68 -8.23
CA CYS A 250 -3.06 -5.64 -7.69
C CYS A 250 -3.32 -6.03 -6.23
N MET A 251 -4.13 -5.26 -5.49
CA MET A 251 -4.55 -5.62 -4.13
C MET A 251 -5.50 -6.82 -4.10
N GLY A 252 -5.92 -7.34 -5.27
CA GLY A 252 -6.59 -8.63 -5.39
C GLY A 252 -5.84 -9.74 -4.65
N VAL A 253 -4.50 -9.67 -4.60
CA VAL A 253 -3.61 -10.58 -3.84
C VAL A 253 -4.01 -10.78 -2.38
N LEU A 254 -4.63 -9.79 -1.74
CA LEU A 254 -5.18 -9.92 -0.39
C LEU A 254 -6.70 -9.97 -0.38
N LEU A 255 -7.34 -9.13 -1.19
CA LEU A 255 -8.79 -8.95 -1.15
C LEU A 255 -9.54 -10.22 -1.55
N LEU A 256 -9.10 -10.89 -2.63
CA LEU A 256 -9.80 -12.09 -3.12
C LEU A 256 -9.67 -13.27 -2.14
N PRO A 257 -8.46 -13.66 -1.67
CA PRO A 257 -8.35 -14.80 -0.76
C PRO A 257 -9.04 -14.57 0.58
N ILE A 258 -9.00 -13.35 1.11
CA ILE A 258 -9.62 -13.05 2.40
C ILE A 258 -11.14 -12.99 2.25
N ALA A 259 -11.68 -12.41 1.17
CA ALA A 259 -13.10 -12.45 0.90
C ALA A 259 -13.61 -13.90 0.78
N LEU A 260 -12.89 -14.77 0.06
CA LEU A 260 -13.24 -16.19 -0.05
C LEU A 260 -13.21 -16.91 1.31
N ASN A 261 -12.21 -16.63 2.14
CA ASN A 261 -12.13 -17.18 3.50
C ASN A 261 -13.27 -16.67 4.40
N MET A 262 -13.62 -15.39 4.31
CA MET A 262 -14.72 -14.80 5.10
C MET A 262 -16.09 -15.37 4.72
N VAL A 263 -16.31 -15.72 3.45
CA VAL A 263 -17.55 -16.38 2.98
C VAL A 263 -17.52 -17.89 3.25
N GLY A 264 -16.42 -18.44 3.77
CA GLY A 264 -16.26 -19.87 4.08
C GLY A 264 -15.89 -20.75 2.88
N TRP A 265 -15.62 -20.15 1.71
CA TRP A 265 -15.28 -20.86 0.47
C TRP A 265 -13.78 -21.06 0.27
N GLY A 266 -12.93 -20.50 1.14
CA GLY A 266 -11.48 -20.62 1.04
C GLY A 266 -10.98 -22.07 1.06
N ALA A 267 -11.30 -22.82 2.13
CA ALA A 267 -10.84 -24.21 2.26
C ALA A 267 -11.41 -25.16 1.18
N PRO A 268 -12.72 -25.13 0.84
CA PRO A 268 -13.27 -25.94 -0.25
C PRO A 268 -12.60 -25.67 -1.60
N LEU A 269 -12.36 -24.39 -1.93
CA LEU A 269 -11.71 -24.03 -3.19
C LEU A 269 -10.24 -24.44 -3.20
N ALA A 270 -9.54 -24.31 -2.07
CA ALA A 270 -8.16 -24.74 -1.95
C ALA A 270 -8.01 -26.26 -2.08
N ALA A 271 -8.95 -27.03 -1.52
CA ALA A 271 -9.01 -28.48 -1.72
C ALA A 271 -9.31 -28.84 -3.18
N PHE A 272 -10.27 -28.16 -3.83
CA PHE A 272 -10.57 -28.34 -5.25
C PHE A 272 -9.36 -28.07 -6.16
N LEU A 273 -8.57 -27.04 -5.82
CA LEU A 273 -7.35 -26.69 -6.54
C LEU A 273 -6.13 -27.55 -6.18
N GLY A 274 -6.27 -28.54 -5.29
CA GLY A 274 -5.16 -29.41 -4.85
C GLY A 274 -4.06 -28.64 -4.08
N LEU A 275 -4.42 -27.52 -3.46
CA LEU A 275 -3.51 -26.69 -2.67
C LEU A 275 -3.46 -27.14 -1.21
N VAL A 276 -4.49 -27.85 -0.74
CA VAL A 276 -4.51 -28.51 0.58
C VAL A 276 -4.20 -29.98 0.36
N GLY A 277 -3.09 -30.45 0.91
CA GLY A 277 -2.67 -31.84 0.97
C GLY A 277 -2.23 -32.18 2.38
#